data_AF-A0A847PN42-F1
#
_entry.id   AF-A0A847PN42-F1
#
_cell.length_a   1.000
_cell.length_b   1.000
_cell.length_c   1.000
_cell.angle_alpha   90.00
_cell.angle_beta   90.00
_cell.angle_gamma   90.00
#
_symmetry.space_group_name_H-M   'P 1'
#
loop_
_entity.id
_entity.type
_entity.pdbx_description
1 polymer ?
#
loop_
_entity_poly.entity_id
_entity_poly.type
_entity_poly.pdbx_seq_one_letter_code
_entity_poly.pdbx_strand_id
1 'polypeptide(L)'
;MKQAERKSSGINVGSASVIMLFSVLCLTIFSVLTFLTANNEYKLANKSAEAVKAYYAADTIATETYGALKETSVSNPSIAAVKTAAKEMGVNAIDEGAVTIFNYKVDVDGNQELRVELKYDGKDFTVTQWKLVNTAEWNAENSIKLWDGEF
;
A
#
# COMPACT_ATOMS: atom_id res chain seq x y z
N MET A 1 46.90 72.79 -2.93
CA MET A 1 46.47 71.41 -3.25
C MET A 1 45.91 70.78 -1.98
N LYS A 2 44.60 70.53 -1.90
CA LYS A 2 43.97 69.85 -0.74
C LYS A 2 43.98 68.35 -1.03
N GLN A 3 44.72 67.56 -0.24
CA GLN A 3 44.64 66.11 -0.28
C GLN A 3 43.31 65.67 0.34
N ALA A 4 42.52 64.89 -0.42
CA ALA A 4 41.33 64.24 0.08
C ALA A 4 41.75 62.93 0.77
N GLU A 5 41.66 62.88 2.10
CA GLU A 5 41.85 61.64 2.84
C GLU A 5 40.76 60.62 2.44
N ARG A 6 41.17 59.50 1.85
CA ARG A 6 40.30 58.35 1.67
C ARG A 6 40.18 57.63 3.01
N LYS A 7 39.03 57.79 3.67
CA LYS A 7 38.66 57.02 4.86
C LYS A 7 38.55 55.54 4.47
N SER A 8 39.57 54.74 4.75
CA SER A 8 39.50 53.29 4.56
C SER A 8 38.50 52.74 5.57
N SER A 9 37.33 52.34 5.09
CA SER A 9 36.30 51.68 5.89
C SER A 9 36.81 50.28 6.23
N GLY A 10 37.53 50.15 7.34
CA GLY A 10 37.94 48.84 7.86
C GLY A 10 36.69 48.02 8.18
N ILE A 11 36.57 46.84 7.56
CA ILE A 11 35.55 45.85 7.94
C ILE A 11 35.71 45.61 9.44
N ASN A 12 34.70 45.98 10.23
CA ASN A 12 34.68 45.68 11.65
C ASN A 12 34.59 44.16 11.80
N VAL A 13 35.64 43.53 12.34
CA VAL A 13 35.73 42.06 12.54
C VAL A 13 34.45 41.48 13.18
N GLY A 14 33.76 42.24 14.04
CA GLY A 14 32.49 41.85 14.63
C GLY A 14 31.34 41.60 13.64
N SER A 15 31.20 42.39 12.56
CA SER A 15 30.12 42.18 11.59
C SER A 15 30.36 40.94 10.72
N ALA A 16 31.62 40.63 10.39
CA ALA A 16 31.98 39.42 9.66
C ALA A 16 31.69 38.14 10.50
N SER A 17 31.98 38.16 11.80
CA SER A 17 31.69 37.03 12.71
C SER A 17 30.20 36.76 12.87
N VAL A 18 29.36 37.81 12.93
CA VAL A 18 27.90 37.67 13.02
C VAL A 18 27.34 37.02 11.75
N ILE A 19 27.80 37.45 10.57
CA ILE A 19 27.38 36.86 9.29
C ILE A 19 27.78 35.38 9.21
N MET A 20 28.99 35.03 9.67
CA MET A 20 29.44 33.64 9.71
C MET A 20 28.55 32.78 10.61
N LEU A 21 28.29 33.22 11.84
CA LEU A 21 27.43 32.48 12.78
C LEU A 21 26.01 32.30 12.24
N PHE A 22 25.43 33.37 11.68
CA PHE A 22 24.12 33.29 11.05
C PHE A 22 24.10 32.29 9.88
N SER A 23 25.11 32.34 9.01
CA SER A 23 25.23 31.42 7.87
C SER A 23 25.33 29.97 8.33
N VAL A 24 26.15 29.69 9.35
CA VAL A 24 26.27 28.35 9.93
C VAL A 24 24.94 27.88 10.51
N LEU A 25 24.22 28.72 11.25
CA LEU A 25 22.89 28.39 11.77
C LEU A 25 21.88 28.11 10.64
N CYS A 26 21.90 28.89 9.56
CA CYS A 26 21.04 28.62 8.40
C CYS A 26 21.39 27.27 7.74
N LEU A 27 22.69 26.99 7.54
CA LEU A 27 23.15 25.73 6.94
C LEU A 27 22.80 24.52 7.82
N THR A 28 22.92 24.62 9.14
CA THR A 28 22.54 23.52 10.04
C THR A 28 21.03 23.26 9.98
N ILE A 29 20.20 24.31 9.99
CA ILE A 29 18.74 24.15 9.84
C ILE A 29 18.40 23.49 8.50
N PHE A 30 18.98 23.96 7.39
CA PHE A 30 18.77 23.34 6.08
C PHE A 30 19.25 21.89 6.03
N SER A 31 20.39 21.60 6.63
CA SER A 31 20.92 20.23 6.71
C SER A 31 19.99 19.31 7.51
N VAL A 32 19.46 19.77 8.64
CA VAL A 32 18.54 18.98 9.47
C VAL A 32 17.21 18.76 8.75
N LEU A 33 16.64 19.80 8.13
CA LEU A 33 15.41 19.65 7.34
C LEU A 33 15.60 18.67 6.18
N THR A 34 16.72 18.75 5.47
CA THR A 34 17.05 17.81 4.39
C THR A 34 17.15 16.38 4.91
N PHE A 35 17.83 16.17 6.04
CA PHE A 35 17.94 14.85 6.66
C PHE A 35 16.58 14.28 7.10
N LEU A 36 15.73 15.10 7.71
CA LEU A 36 14.39 14.67 8.15
C LEU A 36 13.53 14.27 6.95
N THR A 37 13.55 15.06 5.88
CA THR A 37 12.85 14.75 4.63
C THR A 37 13.36 13.45 4.02
N ALA A 38 14.68 13.31 3.84
CA ALA A 38 15.29 12.11 3.27
C ALA A 38 14.98 10.85 4.10
N ASN A 39 14.96 10.96 5.43
CA ASN A 39 14.61 9.85 6.31
C ASN A 39 13.13 9.46 6.20
N ASN A 40 12.23 10.43 6.03
CA ASN A 40 10.81 10.15 5.82
C ASN A 40 10.57 9.50 4.45
N GLU A 41 11.23 10.00 3.41
CA GLU A 41 11.19 9.40 2.07
C GLU A 41 11.72 7.97 2.08
N TYR A 42 12.84 7.73 2.78
CA TYR A 42 13.39 6.38 2.94
C TYR A 42 12.39 5.42 3.60
N LYS A 43 11.75 5.85 4.70
CA LYS A 43 10.74 5.03 5.39
C LYS A 43 9.52 4.77 4.51
N LEU A 44 9.07 5.77 3.76
CA LEU A 44 7.95 5.63 2.83
C LEU A 44 8.29 4.66 1.70
N ALA A 45 9.49 4.78 1.12
CA ALA A 45 9.98 3.87 0.08
C ALA A 45 10.06 2.43 0.60
N ASN A 46 10.58 2.21 1.81
CA ASN A 46 10.65 0.89 2.42
C ASN A 46 9.24 0.28 2.61
N LYS A 47 8.30 1.04 3.17
CA LYS A 47 6.90 0.59 3.32
C LYS A 47 6.26 0.26 1.98
N SER A 48 6.52 1.07 0.95
CA SER A 48 6.01 0.81 -0.39
C SER A 48 6.60 -0.48 -0.98
N ALA A 49 7.90 -0.74 -0.78
CA ALA A 49 8.54 -1.96 -1.24
C ALA A 49 8.00 -3.20 -0.51
N GLU A 50 7.79 -3.09 0.81
CA GLU A 50 7.17 -4.14 1.63
C GLU A 50 5.75 -4.45 1.18
N ALA A 51 4.92 -3.43 0.93
CA ALA A 51 3.55 -3.60 0.46
C ALA A 51 3.49 -4.32 -0.90
N VAL A 52 4.37 -3.96 -1.85
CA VAL A 52 4.47 -4.64 -3.15
C VAL A 52 4.90 -6.09 -2.98
N LYS A 53 5.89 -6.35 -2.12
CA LYS A 53 6.36 -7.71 -1.85
C LYS A 53 5.25 -8.57 -1.22
N ALA A 54 4.50 -8.02 -0.27
CA ALA A 54 3.38 -8.70 0.37
C ALA A 54 2.29 -9.04 -0.65
N TYR A 55 1.94 -8.09 -1.52
CA TYR A 55 0.96 -8.31 -2.60
C TYR A 55 1.35 -9.49 -3.50
N TYR A 56 2.59 -9.52 -3.99
CA TYR A 56 3.03 -10.62 -4.86
C TYR A 56 3.19 -11.96 -4.15
N ALA A 57 3.52 -11.95 -2.85
CA ALA A 57 3.49 -13.17 -2.05
C ALA A 57 2.07 -13.75 -1.97
N ALA A 58 1.07 -12.90 -1.73
CA ALA A 58 -0.33 -13.32 -1.72
C ALA A 58 -0.83 -13.76 -3.12
N ASP A 59 -0.41 -13.07 -4.18
CA ASP A 59 -0.73 -13.43 -5.56
C ASP A 59 -0.16 -14.80 -5.97
N THR A 60 1.05 -15.12 -5.48
CA THR A 60 1.68 -16.43 -5.68
C THR A 60 0.82 -17.53 -5.05
N ILE A 61 0.45 -17.38 -3.78
CA ILE A 61 -0.43 -18.34 -3.07
C ILE A 61 -1.78 -18.47 -3.78
N ALA A 62 -2.34 -17.35 -4.23
CA ALA A 62 -3.62 -17.35 -4.93
C ALA A 62 -3.54 -18.10 -6.27
N THR A 63 -2.44 -17.95 -7.00
CA THR A 63 -2.18 -18.63 -8.27
C THR A 63 -1.91 -20.11 -8.08
N GLU A 64 -1.16 -20.49 -7.04
CA GLU A 64 -0.94 -21.90 -6.67
C GLU A 64 -2.26 -22.61 -6.35
N THR A 65 -3.14 -21.95 -5.58
CA THR A 65 -4.48 -22.46 -5.26
C THR A 65 -5.31 -22.64 -6.54
N TYR A 66 -5.28 -21.65 -7.45
CA TYR A 66 -5.95 -21.77 -8.75
C TYR A 66 -5.39 -22.92 -9.59
N GLY A 67 -4.08 -23.08 -9.63
CA GLY A 67 -3.40 -24.18 -10.31
C GLY A 67 -3.83 -25.54 -9.79
N ALA A 68 -3.86 -25.71 -8.47
CA ALA A 68 -4.29 -26.94 -7.82
C ALA A 68 -5.77 -27.29 -8.10
N LEU A 69 -6.65 -26.29 -8.14
CA LEU A 69 -8.05 -26.47 -8.54
C LEU A 69 -8.17 -26.94 -10.00
N LYS A 70 -7.40 -26.34 -10.90
CA LYS A 70 -7.35 -26.72 -12.31
C LYS A 70 -6.79 -28.12 -12.53
N GLU A 71 -5.74 -28.50 -11.81
CA GLU A 71 -5.18 -29.85 -11.88
C GLU A 71 -6.18 -30.90 -11.38
N THR A 72 -6.90 -30.57 -10.30
CA THR A 72 -7.96 -31.43 -9.76
C THR A 72 -9.12 -31.59 -10.73
N SER A 73 -9.52 -30.54 -11.44
CA SER A 73 -10.60 -30.63 -12.43
C SER A 73 -10.21 -31.45 -13.65
N VAL A 74 -8.94 -31.43 -14.06
CA VAL A 74 -8.42 -32.26 -15.16
C VAL A 74 -8.33 -33.73 -14.73
N SER A 75 -7.86 -33.99 -13.51
CA SER A 75 -7.68 -35.36 -12.99
C SER A 75 -9.00 -36.02 -12.61
N ASN A 76 -9.97 -35.23 -12.13
CA ASN A 76 -11.29 -35.72 -11.74
C ASN A 76 -12.38 -34.74 -12.21
N PRO A 77 -12.96 -34.96 -13.41
CA PRO A 77 -13.91 -34.02 -14.02
C PRO A 77 -15.27 -33.93 -13.31
N SER A 78 -15.48 -34.71 -12.24
CA SER A 78 -16.69 -34.61 -11.43
C SER A 78 -16.69 -33.34 -10.57
N ILE A 79 -17.69 -32.49 -10.77
CA ILE A 79 -17.90 -31.25 -10.00
C ILE A 79 -17.93 -31.54 -8.48
N ALA A 80 -18.48 -32.68 -8.06
CA ALA A 80 -18.53 -33.06 -6.65
C ALA A 80 -17.14 -33.31 -6.06
N ALA A 81 -16.22 -33.90 -6.83
CA ALA A 81 -14.86 -34.17 -6.38
C ALA A 81 -14.04 -32.86 -6.30
N VAL A 82 -14.18 -31.98 -7.29
CA VAL A 82 -13.53 -30.66 -7.29
C VAL A 82 -13.99 -29.82 -6.11
N LYS A 83 -15.29 -29.85 -5.75
CA LYS A 83 -15.82 -29.16 -4.57
C LYS A 83 -15.25 -29.69 -3.25
N THR A 84 -15.11 -31.01 -3.13
CA THR A 84 -14.52 -31.62 -1.94
C THR A 84 -13.06 -31.18 -1.77
N ALA A 85 -12.27 -31.27 -2.84
CA ALA A 85 -10.87 -30.82 -2.82
C ALA A 85 -10.75 -29.31 -2.55
N ALA A 86 -11.63 -28.50 -3.15
CA ALA A 86 -11.67 -27.06 -2.91
C ALA A 86 -11.93 -26.74 -1.43
N LYS A 87 -12.84 -27.48 -0.78
CA LYS A 87 -13.13 -27.30 0.65
C LYS A 87 -11.93 -27.63 1.54
N GLU A 88 -11.14 -28.63 1.19
CA GLU A 88 -9.89 -28.96 1.90
C GLU A 88 -8.84 -27.85 1.77
N MET A 89 -8.85 -27.12 0.65
CA MET A 89 -7.99 -25.96 0.40
C MET A 89 -8.54 -24.64 1.00
N GLY A 90 -9.66 -24.69 1.73
CA GLY A 90 -10.30 -23.49 2.30
C GLY A 90 -11.03 -22.61 1.27
N VAL A 91 -11.30 -23.15 0.08
CA VAL A 91 -12.05 -22.50 -0.99
C VAL A 91 -13.53 -22.82 -0.83
N ASN A 92 -14.39 -21.80 -0.79
CA ASN A 92 -15.83 -22.02 -0.77
C ASN A 92 -16.37 -22.15 -2.19
N ALA A 93 -17.29 -23.08 -2.39
CA ALA A 93 -17.96 -23.29 -3.67
C ALA A 93 -19.46 -23.00 -3.53
N ILE A 94 -20.02 -22.20 -4.45
CA ILE A 94 -21.44 -21.85 -4.53
C ILE A 94 -21.97 -22.30 -5.88
N ASP A 95 -23.10 -22.98 -5.90
CA ASP A 95 -23.74 -23.41 -7.15
C ASP A 95 -24.71 -22.36 -7.67
N GLU A 96 -24.48 -21.89 -8.89
CA GLU A 96 -25.37 -21.02 -9.64
C GLU A 96 -25.88 -21.76 -10.89
N GLY A 97 -26.90 -22.59 -10.69
CA GLY A 97 -27.56 -23.34 -11.76
C GLY A 97 -26.62 -24.34 -12.43
N ALA A 98 -26.18 -24.03 -13.66
CA ALA A 98 -25.29 -24.88 -14.45
C ALA A 98 -23.79 -24.64 -14.18
N VAL A 99 -23.45 -23.71 -13.29
CA VAL A 99 -22.09 -23.24 -13.05
C VAL A 99 -21.79 -23.27 -11.55
N THR A 100 -20.56 -23.58 -11.18
CA THR A 100 -20.08 -23.46 -9.80
C THR A 100 -19.11 -22.28 -9.69
N ILE A 101 -19.33 -21.40 -8.71
CA ILE A 101 -18.44 -20.30 -8.35
C ILE A 101 -17.56 -20.72 -7.18
N PHE A 102 -16.25 -20.63 -7.34
CA PHE A 102 -15.27 -20.85 -6.29
C PHE A 102 -14.75 -19.51 -5.80
N ASN A 103 -14.83 -19.27 -4.49
CA ASN A 103 -14.31 -18.08 -3.84
C ASN A 103 -13.28 -18.45 -2.77
N TYR A 104 -12.22 -17.66 -2.72
CA TYR A 104 -11.23 -17.74 -1.66
C TYR A 104 -10.54 -16.41 -1.47
N LYS A 105 -9.88 -16.29 -0.33
CA LYS A 105 -9.18 -15.08 0.08
C LYS A 105 -7.81 -15.41 0.60
N VAL A 106 -6.85 -14.55 0.29
CA VAL A 106 -5.47 -14.63 0.77
C VAL A 106 -5.16 -13.33 1.51
N ASP A 107 -4.75 -13.42 2.76
CA ASP A 107 -4.32 -12.26 3.53
C ASP A 107 -3.00 -11.71 2.97
N VAL A 108 -2.90 -10.39 2.84
CA VAL A 108 -1.72 -9.72 2.30
C VAL A 108 -0.88 -9.13 3.43
N ASP A 109 -1.50 -8.36 4.31
CA ASP A 109 -0.80 -7.62 5.37
C ASP A 109 -1.65 -7.40 6.64
N GLY A 110 -2.76 -8.13 6.79
CA GLY A 110 -3.71 -8.02 7.90
C GLY A 110 -4.77 -6.93 7.73
N ASN A 111 -4.51 -5.93 6.88
CA ASN A 111 -5.46 -4.86 6.54
C ASN A 111 -5.98 -4.96 5.10
N GLN A 112 -5.40 -5.86 4.30
CA GLN A 112 -5.79 -6.09 2.92
C GLN A 112 -5.85 -7.59 2.65
N GLU A 113 -6.84 -8.01 1.88
CA GLU A 113 -6.98 -9.37 1.41
C GLU A 113 -7.13 -9.39 -0.11
N LEU A 114 -6.47 -10.33 -0.76
CA LEU A 114 -6.64 -10.64 -2.17
C LEU A 114 -7.83 -11.58 -2.30
N ARG A 115 -8.92 -11.09 -2.90
CA ARG A 115 -10.13 -11.89 -3.17
C ARG A 115 -10.10 -12.42 -4.58
N VAL A 116 -10.25 -13.73 -4.69
CA VAL A 116 -10.33 -14.43 -5.97
C VAL A 116 -11.67 -15.11 -6.12
N GLU A 117 -12.28 -14.93 -7.28
CA GLU A 117 -13.51 -15.61 -7.69
C GLU A 117 -13.30 -16.25 -9.06
N LEU A 118 -13.63 -17.54 -9.13
CA LEU A 118 -13.48 -18.36 -10.31
C LEU A 118 -14.83 -18.99 -10.64
N LYS A 119 -15.24 -18.84 -11.90
CA LYS A 119 -16.42 -19.46 -12.45
C LYS A 119 -16.05 -20.75 -13.16
N TYR A 120 -16.67 -21.87 -12.81
CA TYR A 120 -16.44 -23.18 -13.42
C TYR A 120 -17.71 -23.68 -14.12
N ASP A 121 -17.61 -23.93 -15.43
CA ASP A 121 -18.74 -24.39 -16.27
C ASP A 121 -18.80 -25.92 -16.45
N GLY A 122 -17.93 -26.66 -15.76
CA GLY A 122 -17.79 -28.12 -15.90
C GLY A 122 -16.69 -28.55 -16.86
N LYS A 123 -16.07 -27.61 -17.59
CA LYS A 123 -14.89 -27.85 -18.44
C LYS A 123 -13.74 -26.92 -18.10
N ASP A 124 -14.01 -25.63 -18.02
CA ASP A 124 -13.00 -24.58 -17.90
C ASP A 124 -13.30 -23.64 -16.74
N PHE A 125 -12.23 -23.08 -16.18
CA PHE A 125 -12.32 -22.00 -15.20
C PHE A 125 -12.16 -20.64 -15.88
N THR A 126 -13.03 -19.71 -15.52
CA THR A 126 -12.95 -18.30 -15.91
C THR A 126 -12.80 -17.45 -14.65
N VAL A 127 -11.76 -16.61 -14.60
CA VAL A 127 -11.57 -15.67 -13.49
C VAL A 127 -12.59 -14.54 -13.60
N THR A 128 -13.48 -14.41 -12.62
CA THR A 128 -14.47 -13.31 -12.55
C THR A 128 -13.97 -12.17 -11.65
N GLN A 129 -13.19 -12.48 -10.62
CA GLN A 129 -12.60 -11.49 -9.74
C GLN A 129 -11.17 -11.88 -9.34
N TRP A 130 -10.27 -10.92 -9.40
CA TRP A 130 -8.94 -10.99 -8.82
C TRP A 130 -8.58 -9.60 -8.31
N LYS A 131 -8.93 -9.31 -7.06
CA LYS A 131 -8.92 -7.93 -6.56
C LYS A 131 -8.40 -7.84 -5.13
N LEU A 132 -7.52 -6.88 -4.91
CA LEU A 132 -7.07 -6.46 -3.59
C LEU A 132 -8.17 -5.61 -2.93
N VAL A 133 -8.60 -6.01 -1.74
CA VAL A 133 -9.65 -5.33 -0.97
C VAL A 133 -9.13 -5.00 0.42
N ASN A 134 -9.38 -3.78 0.88
CA ASN A 134 -9.05 -3.37 2.24
C ASN A 134 -10.08 -3.97 3.22
N THR A 135 -9.60 -4.64 4.26
CA THR A 135 -10.41 -5.33 5.29
C THR A 135 -10.70 -4.47 6.51
N ALA A 136 -10.18 -3.24 6.57
CA ALA A 136 -10.51 -2.31 7.64
C ALA A 136 -12.04 -2.11 7.72
N GLU A 137 -12.62 -2.35 8.90
CA GLU A 137 -14.02 -2.07 9.15
C GLU A 137 -14.29 -0.60 8.85
N TRP A 138 -15.08 -0.37 7.80
CA TRP A 138 -15.56 0.96 7.48
C TRP A 138 -16.56 1.38 8.56
N ASN A 139 -16.08 2.13 9.55
CA ASN A 139 -16.90 2.71 10.59
C ASN A 139 -17.45 4.03 10.07
N ALA A 140 -18.65 4.01 9.48
CA ALA A 140 -19.36 5.24 9.16
C ALA A 140 -19.72 5.93 10.47
N GLU A 141 -19.09 7.06 10.77
CA GLU A 141 -19.53 7.92 11.85
C GLU A 141 -20.86 8.56 11.43
N ASN A 142 -21.96 7.87 11.74
CA ASN A 142 -23.33 8.27 11.37
C ASN A 142 -23.87 9.42 12.24
N SER A 143 -23.06 10.01 13.11
CA SER A 143 -23.44 11.14 13.96
C SER A 143 -22.79 12.43 13.46
N ILE A 144 -23.23 12.92 12.29
CA ILE A 144 -23.08 14.35 12.00
C ILE A 144 -24.10 15.09 12.86
N LYS A 145 -23.64 15.92 13.79
CA LYS A 145 -24.50 16.93 14.43
C LYS A 145 -24.86 17.96 13.37
N LEU A 146 -25.98 17.75 12.70
CA LEU A 146 -26.60 18.77 11.88
C LEU A 146 -27.08 19.89 12.80
N TRP A 147 -26.75 21.12 12.46
CA TRP A 147 -27.29 22.30 13.17
C TRP A 147 -28.81 22.33 13.00
N ASP A 148 -29.52 22.53 14.11
CA ASP A 148 -30.99 22.45 14.23
C ASP A 148 -31.71 23.77 13.91
N GLY A 149 -30.97 24.83 13.61
CA GLY A 149 -31.57 26.10 13.18
C GLY A 149 -32.04 27.01 14.32
N GLU A 150 -31.87 26.61 15.58
CA GLU A 150 -32.26 27.43 16.72
C GLU A 150 -31.09 28.32 17.19
N PHE A 151 -31.38 29.61 17.37
CA PHE A 151 -30.49 30.63 17.92
C PHE A 151 -30.73 30.78 19.43
#